data_AF-A0A3D4ZN05-F1
#
_entry.id   AF-A0A3D4ZN05-F1
#
_cell.length_a   1.000
_cell.length_b   1.000
_cell.length_c   1.000
_cell.angle_alpha   90.00
_cell.angle_beta   90.00
_cell.angle_gamma   90.00
#
_symmetry.space_group_name_H-M   'P 1'
#
loop_
_entity.id
_entity.type
_entity.pdbx_description
1 polymer ?
#
loop_
_entity_poly.entity_id
_entity_poly.type
_entity_poly.pdbx_seq_one_letter_code
_entity_poly.pdbx_strand_id
1 'polypeptide(L)'
;MLMMTIYFAVSMMSDQEQPKYYEIISYFEKEQVQEFTLDVSSGEMSMKIQNDAGKTAIISYRVASVNMFYEDTKELIDAYNEHHPDAVMKTDFIRPKDAPWWLSMLPYLLLIGAMIFLWFMMMRQAGGGTGKAMNFAKAKIRTAEDGKKTTFADVAGADEEKAELVEIVEFLKNPKKFNELGARIPKGVMLMGPPGTGKTLLARAVAGEAGVPFFSISGSDFVEMFVGVGASRVRDLFEQAKKNSPSIVFIDEIDA
;
A
#
# COMPACT_ATOMS: atom_id res chain seq x y z
N MET A 1 -25.17 -8.96 16.14
CA MET A 1 -25.96 -9.89 16.99
C MET A 1 -27.34 -10.18 16.39
N LEU A 2 -28.10 -9.16 15.94
CA LEU A 2 -29.45 -9.33 15.36
C LEU A 2 -29.52 -10.13 14.04
N MET A 3 -28.54 -10.00 13.13
CA MET A 3 -28.48 -10.82 11.91
C MET A 3 -28.14 -12.29 12.19
N MET A 4 -27.40 -12.57 13.26
CA MET A 4 -26.98 -13.93 13.62
C MET A 4 -28.13 -14.69 14.28
N THR A 5 -29.00 -13.98 15.02
CA THR A 5 -30.26 -14.54 15.56
C THR A 5 -31.30 -14.79 14.48
N ILE A 6 -31.35 -13.98 13.41
CA ILE A 6 -32.23 -14.24 12.26
C ILE A 6 -31.76 -15.46 11.49
N TYR A 7 -30.45 -15.61 11.26
CA TYR A 7 -29.88 -16.78 10.59
C TYR A 7 -30.13 -18.08 11.38
N PHE A 8 -30.02 -18.03 12.71
CA PHE A 8 -30.27 -19.16 13.60
C PHE A 8 -31.77 -19.53 13.71
N ALA A 9 -32.66 -18.53 13.66
CA ALA A 9 -34.11 -18.77 13.68
C ALA A 9 -34.63 -19.40 12.37
N VAL A 10 -34.07 -19.01 11.23
CA VAL A 10 -34.41 -19.62 9.92
C VAL A 10 -33.93 -21.08 9.84
N SER A 11 -32.81 -21.41 10.49
CA SER A 11 -32.29 -22.79 10.57
C SER A 11 -33.16 -23.75 11.41
N MET A 12 -34.03 -23.24 12.30
CA MET A 12 -34.86 -24.05 13.19
C MET A 12 -36.27 -24.33 12.65
N MET A 13 -36.63 -23.78 11.48
CA MET A 13 -37.96 -23.92 10.86
C MET A 13 -38.00 -24.93 9.70
N SER A 14 -36.95 -25.72 9.48
CA SER A 14 -36.83 -26.63 8.31
C SER A 14 -37.13 -28.10 8.60
N ASP A 15 -37.75 -28.45 9.72
CA ASP A 15 -37.95 -29.84 10.16
C ASP A 15 -39.41 -30.31 10.01
N GLN A 16 -40.02 -29.99 8.87
CA GLN A 16 -41.18 -30.72 8.33
C GLN A 16 -40.63 -31.57 7.18
N GLU A 17 -40.81 -32.91 7.25
CA GLU A 17 -40.41 -33.81 6.16
C GLU A 17 -40.97 -33.27 4.84
N GLN A 18 -40.09 -32.83 3.95
CA GLN A 18 -40.55 -32.33 2.65
C GLN A 18 -41.14 -33.51 1.87
N PRO A 19 -42.39 -33.39 1.36
CA PRO A 19 -43.01 -34.45 0.58
C PRO A 19 -42.12 -34.81 -0.61
N LYS A 20 -42.06 -36.09 -0.96
CA LYS A 20 -41.19 -36.54 -2.05
C LYS A 20 -41.78 -36.12 -3.39
N TYR A 21 -40.92 -35.92 -4.39
CA TYR A 21 -41.35 -35.47 -5.73
C TYR A 21 -42.43 -36.37 -6.35
N TYR A 22 -42.35 -37.70 -6.17
CA TYR A 22 -43.38 -38.61 -6.69
C TYR A 22 -44.74 -38.42 -6.01
N GLU A 23 -44.77 -38.01 -4.74
CA GLU A 23 -46.01 -37.77 -4.00
C GLU A 23 -46.71 -36.54 -4.57
N ILE A 24 -45.91 -35.51 -4.87
CA ILE A 24 -46.35 -34.29 -5.55
C ILE A 24 -46.97 -34.61 -6.90
N ILE A 25 -46.29 -35.36 -7.77
CA ILE A 25 -46.83 -35.77 -9.08
C ILE A 25 -48.10 -36.63 -8.93
N SER A 26 -48.13 -37.53 -7.95
CA SER A 26 -49.30 -38.39 -7.72
C SER A 26 -50.57 -37.61 -7.35
N TYR A 27 -50.45 -36.43 -6.73
CA TYR A 27 -51.59 -35.57 -6.47
C TYR A 27 -52.15 -34.94 -7.75
N PHE A 28 -51.29 -34.64 -8.73
CA PHE A 28 -51.71 -34.19 -10.06
C PHE A 28 -52.35 -35.34 -10.86
N GLU A 29 -51.76 -36.54 -10.83
CA GLU A 29 -52.32 -37.73 -11.50
C GLU A 29 -53.71 -38.12 -10.98
N LYS A 30 -53.94 -37.96 -9.66
CA LYS A 30 -55.22 -38.25 -9.02
C LYS A 30 -56.23 -37.10 -9.12
N GLU A 31 -55.90 -36.03 -9.84
CA GLU A 31 -56.78 -34.87 -10.01
C GLU A 31 -57.16 -34.18 -8.68
N GLN A 32 -56.30 -34.30 -7.65
CA GLN A 32 -56.58 -33.78 -6.31
C GLN A 32 -56.13 -32.32 -6.12
N VAL A 33 -55.39 -31.75 -7.08
CA VAL A 33 -54.87 -30.38 -7.02
C VAL A 33 -55.90 -29.40 -7.62
N GLN A 34 -56.27 -28.37 -6.87
CA GLN A 34 -57.24 -27.35 -7.34
C GLN A 34 -56.56 -26.03 -7.75
N GLU A 35 -55.51 -25.65 -7.03
CA GLU A 35 -54.79 -24.39 -7.23
C GLU A 35 -53.34 -24.63 -6.84
N PHE A 36 -52.40 -24.16 -7.67
CA PHE A 36 -51.00 -24.12 -7.28
C PHE A 36 -50.35 -22.79 -7.64
N THR A 37 -49.49 -22.35 -6.74
CA THR A 37 -48.65 -21.17 -6.90
C THR A 37 -47.20 -21.62 -6.91
N LEU A 38 -46.45 -21.24 -7.94
CA LEU A 38 -45.04 -21.59 -8.10
C LEU A 38 -44.19 -20.33 -8.22
N ASP A 39 -43.25 -20.17 -7.31
CA ASP A 39 -42.18 -19.19 -7.42
C ASP A 39 -41.07 -19.75 -8.33
N VAL A 40 -41.00 -19.19 -9.54
CA VAL A 40 -40.07 -19.59 -10.59
C VAL A 40 -38.60 -19.32 -10.19
N SER A 41 -38.38 -18.43 -9.21
CA SER A 41 -37.03 -18.01 -8.79
C SER A 41 -36.44 -18.88 -7.67
N SER A 42 -37.26 -19.25 -6.68
CA SER A 42 -36.84 -20.05 -5.53
C SER A 42 -37.10 -21.55 -5.70
N GLY A 43 -38.00 -21.91 -6.63
CA GLY A 43 -38.57 -23.24 -6.80
C GLY A 43 -39.62 -23.57 -5.74
N GLU A 44 -40.01 -22.63 -4.89
CA GLU A 44 -41.04 -22.86 -3.87
C GLU A 44 -42.43 -22.92 -4.50
N MET A 45 -43.11 -24.03 -4.29
CA MET A 45 -44.48 -24.26 -4.72
C MET A 45 -45.39 -24.38 -3.50
N SER A 46 -46.60 -23.84 -3.60
CA SER A 46 -47.69 -24.16 -2.68
C SER A 46 -48.90 -24.61 -3.49
N MET A 47 -49.44 -25.78 -3.17
CA MET A 47 -50.64 -26.32 -3.81
C MET A 47 -51.76 -26.51 -2.79
N LYS A 48 -53.00 -26.29 -3.23
CA LYS A 48 -54.21 -26.69 -2.50
C LYS A 48 -54.69 -28.01 -3.05
N ILE A 49 -54.65 -29.05 -2.22
CA ILE A 49 -55.21 -30.35 -2.55
C ILE A 49 -56.55 -30.57 -1.84
N GLN A 50 -57.45 -31.32 -2.47
CA GLN A 50 -58.66 -31.84 -1.83
C GLN A 50 -58.52 -33.35 -1.66
N ASN A 51 -58.43 -33.82 -0.42
CA ASN A 51 -58.37 -35.25 -0.13
C ASN A 51 -59.74 -35.91 -0.36
N ASP A 52 -59.76 -37.23 -0.56
CA ASP A 52 -60.96 -38.06 -0.79
C ASP A 52 -62.07 -37.93 0.29
N ALA A 53 -61.76 -37.31 1.44
CA ALA A 53 -62.69 -36.97 2.51
C ALA A 53 -63.30 -35.55 2.40
N GLY A 54 -63.08 -34.84 1.28
CA GLY A 54 -63.59 -33.50 1.01
C GLY A 54 -62.86 -32.35 1.74
N LYS A 55 -61.79 -32.64 2.49
CA LYS A 55 -60.99 -31.63 3.22
C LYS A 55 -59.89 -31.05 2.32
N THR A 56 -59.81 -29.72 2.29
CA THR A 56 -58.73 -28.99 1.61
C THR A 56 -57.48 -28.91 2.50
N ALA A 57 -56.32 -29.26 1.96
CA ALA A 57 -55.01 -29.12 2.60
C ALA A 57 -54.06 -28.29 1.73
N ILE A 58 -53.19 -27.50 2.35
CA ILE A 58 -52.16 -26.72 1.65
C ILE A 58 -50.84 -27.47 1.83
N ILE A 59 -50.21 -27.86 0.73
CA ILE A 59 -48.89 -28.49 0.73
C ILE A 59 -47.89 -27.50 0.13
N SER A 60 -46.82 -27.22 0.87
CA SER A 60 -45.67 -26.47 0.38
C SER A 60 -44.53 -27.41 0.04
N TYR A 61 -43.97 -27.28 -1.16
CA TYR A 61 -42.91 -28.13 -1.66
C TYR A 61 -41.89 -27.30 -2.45
N ARG A 62 -40.59 -27.61 -2.31
CA ARG A 62 -39.56 -26.99 -3.13
C ARG A 62 -39.22 -27.89 -4.31
N VAL A 63 -39.62 -27.43 -5.49
CA VAL A 63 -39.34 -28.10 -6.76
C VAL A 63 -37.84 -28.04 -7.07
N ALA A 64 -37.25 -29.19 -7.40
CA ALA A 64 -35.82 -29.29 -7.72
C ALA A 64 -35.46 -28.60 -9.05
N SER A 65 -36.35 -28.65 -10.03
CA SER A 65 -36.24 -27.96 -11.32
C SER A 65 -37.63 -27.50 -11.77
N VAL A 66 -37.82 -26.18 -11.81
CA VAL A 66 -39.09 -25.57 -12.26
C VAL A 66 -39.42 -25.99 -13.70
N ASN A 67 -38.41 -26.10 -14.57
CA ASN A 67 -38.61 -26.50 -15.96
C ASN A 67 -39.09 -27.95 -16.09
N MET A 68 -38.45 -28.89 -15.37
CA MET A 68 -38.83 -30.31 -15.40
C MET A 68 -40.24 -30.51 -14.84
N PHE A 69 -40.55 -29.85 -13.73
CA PHE A 69 -41.90 -29.88 -13.16
C PHE A 69 -42.95 -29.30 -14.10
N TYR A 70 -42.65 -28.22 -14.80
CA TYR A 70 -43.55 -27.66 -15.81
C TYR A 70 -43.82 -28.66 -16.95
N GLU A 71 -42.79 -29.32 -17.46
CA GLU A 71 -42.94 -30.36 -18.51
C GLU A 71 -43.80 -31.54 -18.03
N ASP A 72 -43.51 -32.08 -16.84
CA ASP A 72 -44.19 -33.26 -16.30
C ASP A 72 -45.65 -32.98 -15.92
N THR A 73 -45.94 -31.79 -15.40
CA THR A 73 -47.30 -31.42 -14.96
C THR A 73 -48.17 -30.88 -16.07
N LYS A 74 -47.61 -30.41 -17.19
CA LYS A 74 -48.39 -29.77 -18.26
C LYS A 74 -49.47 -30.69 -18.81
N GLU A 75 -49.10 -31.92 -19.17
CA GLU A 75 -50.06 -32.90 -19.72
C GLU A 75 -51.13 -33.29 -18.69
N LEU A 76 -50.77 -33.36 -17.40
CA LEU A 76 -51.69 -33.67 -16.31
C LEU A 76 -52.67 -32.53 -16.03
N ILE A 77 -52.20 -31.28 -16.08
CA ILE A 77 -53.03 -30.08 -15.92
C ILE A 77 -54.01 -29.96 -17.09
N ASP A 78 -53.54 -30.21 -18.31
CA ASP A 78 -54.38 -30.17 -19.52
C ASP A 78 -55.49 -31.24 -19.44
N ALA A 79 -55.17 -32.47 -19.01
CA ALA A 79 -56.14 -33.55 -18.81
C ALA A 79 -57.18 -33.22 -17.72
N TYR A 80 -56.74 -32.67 -16.58
CA TYR A 80 -57.62 -32.23 -15.50
C TYR A 80 -58.62 -31.16 -15.98
N ASN A 81 -58.12 -30.16 -16.73
CA ASN A 81 -58.93 -29.06 -17.25
C ASN A 81 -59.95 -29.54 -18.31
N GLU A 82 -59.65 -30.60 -19.06
CA GLU A 82 -60.57 -31.22 -20.01
C GLU A 82 -61.71 -31.97 -19.30
N HIS A 83 -61.40 -32.68 -18.20
CA HIS A 83 -62.39 -33.37 -17.38
C HIS A 83 -63.24 -32.42 -16.51
N HIS A 84 -62.72 -31.24 -16.16
CA HIS A 84 -63.37 -30.28 -15.26
C HIS A 84 -63.52 -28.89 -15.90
N PRO A 85 -64.39 -28.73 -16.91
CA PRO A 85 -64.54 -27.48 -17.65
C PRO A 85 -65.04 -26.31 -16.79
N ASP A 86 -65.76 -26.59 -15.70
CA ASP A 86 -66.32 -25.58 -14.79
C ASP A 86 -65.37 -25.21 -13.62
N ALA A 87 -64.24 -25.89 -13.47
CA ALA A 87 -63.31 -25.74 -12.34
C ALA A 87 -61.82 -25.84 -12.77
N VAL A 88 -61.46 -25.06 -13.80
CA VAL A 88 -60.10 -24.98 -14.37
C VAL A 88 -59.05 -24.66 -13.28
N MET A 89 -57.93 -25.38 -13.31
CA MET A 89 -56.83 -25.21 -12.37
C MET A 89 -56.21 -23.82 -12.49
N LYS A 90 -56.13 -23.08 -11.37
CA LYS A 90 -55.48 -21.76 -11.32
C LYS A 90 -53.96 -21.90 -11.16
N THR A 91 -53.21 -21.30 -12.07
CA THR A 91 -51.75 -21.32 -12.10
C THR A 91 -51.17 -19.91 -11.91
N ASP A 92 -50.56 -19.64 -10.77
CA ASP A 92 -49.92 -18.34 -10.49
C ASP A 92 -48.39 -18.48 -10.45
N PHE A 93 -47.70 -17.79 -11.37
CA PHE A 93 -46.24 -17.74 -11.46
C PHE A 93 -45.72 -16.42 -10.90
N ILE A 94 -45.03 -16.46 -9.76
CA ILE A 94 -44.45 -15.27 -9.14
C ILE A 94 -43.13 -14.94 -9.86
N ARG A 95 -43.03 -13.76 -10.47
CA ARG A 95 -41.79 -13.28 -11.11
C ARG A 95 -40.84 -12.68 -10.05
N PRO A 96 -39.53 -12.92 -10.15
CA PRO A 96 -38.56 -12.35 -9.21
C PRO A 96 -38.63 -10.82 -9.24
N LYS A 97 -38.77 -10.21 -8.06
CA LYS A 97 -38.59 -8.76 -7.89
C LYS A 97 -37.10 -8.48 -7.95
N ASP A 98 -36.62 -7.99 -9.09
CA ASP A 98 -35.23 -7.61 -9.24
C ASP A 98 -34.85 -6.58 -8.16
N ALA A 99 -33.71 -6.82 -7.50
CA ALA A 99 -33.16 -5.85 -6.58
C ALA A 99 -32.86 -4.54 -7.35
N PRO A 100 -33.15 -3.36 -6.76
CA PRO A 100 -32.81 -2.10 -7.39
C PRO A 100 -31.32 -2.04 -7.72
N TRP A 101 -30.99 -1.63 -8.95
CA TRP A 101 -29.62 -1.58 -9.47
C TRP A 101 -28.61 -0.83 -8.56
N TRP A 102 -29.08 0.15 -7.78
CA TRP A 102 -28.25 0.92 -6.87
C TRP A 102 -27.77 0.13 -5.64
N LEU A 103 -28.50 -0.92 -5.24
CA LEU A 103 -28.10 -1.82 -4.16
C LEU A 103 -26.83 -2.59 -4.53
N SER A 104 -26.73 -3.00 -5.81
CA SER A 104 -25.55 -3.66 -6.38
C SER A 104 -24.33 -2.74 -6.45
N MET A 105 -24.52 -1.41 -6.35
CA MET A 105 -23.43 -0.43 -6.38
C MET A 105 -22.85 -0.12 -4.99
N LEU A 106 -23.56 -0.45 -3.90
CA LEU A 106 -23.14 -0.15 -2.53
C LEU A 106 -21.73 -0.69 -2.18
N PRO A 107 -21.36 -1.94 -2.52
CA PRO A 107 -20.02 -2.45 -2.21
C PRO A 107 -18.91 -1.67 -2.92
N TYR A 108 -19.14 -1.27 -4.18
CA TYR A 108 -18.18 -0.50 -4.98
C TYR A 108 -18.04 0.94 -4.47
N LEU A 109 -19.15 1.58 -4.09
CA LEU A 109 -19.12 2.92 -3.50
C LEU A 109 -18.39 2.93 -2.15
N LEU A 110 -18.56 1.89 -1.34
CA LEU A 110 -17.83 1.73 -0.07
C LEU A 110 -16.33 1.57 -0.34
N LEU A 111 -15.94 0.73 -1.31
CA LEU A 111 -14.53 0.55 -1.69
C LEU A 111 -13.90 1.85 -2.19
N ILE A 112 -14.57 2.59 -3.08
CA ILE A 112 -14.09 3.87 -3.59
C ILE A 112 -13.96 4.90 -2.45
N GLY A 113 -14.95 4.97 -1.56
CA GLY A 113 -14.90 5.84 -0.38
C GLY A 113 -13.73 5.51 0.54
N ALA A 114 -13.47 4.23 0.80
CA ALA A 114 -12.33 3.77 1.59
C ALA A 114 -10.98 4.12 0.94
N MET A 115 -10.87 3.98 -0.39
CA MET A 115 -9.68 4.36 -1.15
C MET A 115 -9.41 5.87 -1.09
N ILE A 116 -10.46 6.69 -1.23
CA ILE A 116 -10.34 8.16 -1.12
C ILE A 116 -9.95 8.55 0.32
N PHE A 117 -10.54 7.91 1.33
CA PHE A 117 -10.19 8.15 2.72
C PHE A 117 -8.73 7.78 3.05
N LEU A 118 -8.27 6.60 2.60
CA LEU A 118 -6.88 6.17 2.74
C LEU A 118 -5.92 7.09 1.99
N TRP A 119 -6.28 7.55 0.80
CA TRP A 119 -5.49 8.51 0.04
C TRP A 119 -5.37 9.86 0.77
N PHE A 120 -6.46 10.36 1.34
CA PHE A 120 -6.45 11.58 2.14
C PHE A 120 -5.63 11.43 3.43
N MET A 121 -5.71 10.27 4.09
CA MET A 121 -4.89 9.94 5.26
C MET A 121 -3.40 9.86 4.89
N MET A 122 -3.06 9.19 3.79
CA MET A 122 -1.68 9.14 3.28
C MET A 122 -1.17 10.52 2.91
N MET A 123 -1.97 11.40 2.29
CA MET A 123 -1.54 12.77 1.98
C MET A 123 -1.29 13.59 3.24
N ARG A 124 -2.07 13.41 4.30
CA ARG A 124 -1.83 14.07 5.60
C ARG A 124 -0.58 13.56 6.29
N GLN A 125 -0.20 12.29 6.09
CA GLN A 125 1.05 11.71 6.61
C GLN A 125 2.26 11.98 5.69
N ALA A 126 2.03 12.12 4.38
CA ALA A 126 3.04 12.39 3.37
C ALA A 126 3.37 13.89 3.18
N GLY A 127 2.72 14.77 3.95
CA GLY A 127 3.14 16.17 4.13
C GLY A 127 4.57 16.35 4.67
N GLY A 128 5.31 15.26 4.96
CA GLY A 128 6.75 15.24 5.23
C GLY A 128 7.58 14.32 4.31
N GLY A 129 7.00 13.73 3.25
CA GLY A 129 7.61 12.62 2.49
C GLY A 129 8.17 12.97 1.11
N THR A 130 7.69 14.05 0.47
CA THR A 130 8.08 14.43 -0.91
C THR A 130 9.54 14.92 -1.01
N GLY A 131 10.21 15.18 0.11
CA GLY A 131 11.63 15.58 0.13
C GLY A 131 12.64 14.46 -0.11
N LYS A 132 12.26 13.18 0.04
CA LYS A 132 13.24 12.08 -0.04
C LYS A 132 13.76 11.78 -1.44
N ALA A 133 12.97 12.05 -2.50
CA ALA A 133 13.43 11.87 -3.88
C ALA A 133 14.34 13.01 -4.38
N MET A 134 14.25 14.21 -3.79
CA MET A 134 15.13 15.36 -4.10
C MET A 134 16.45 15.34 -3.33
N ASN A 135 16.56 14.53 -2.28
CA ASN A 135 17.76 14.45 -1.45
C ASN A 135 18.87 13.54 -2.02
N PHE A 136 18.64 12.84 -3.13
CA PHE A 136 19.68 12.02 -3.77
C PHE A 136 20.79 12.84 -4.43
N ALA A 137 20.50 14.10 -4.80
CA ALA A 137 21.46 14.99 -5.47
C ALA A 137 22.35 15.78 -4.49
N LYS A 138 21.88 16.05 -3.26
CA LYS A 138 22.62 16.87 -2.29
C LYS A 138 23.61 16.02 -1.52
N ALA A 139 24.88 16.40 -1.56
CA ALA A 139 25.92 15.78 -0.74
C ALA A 139 25.57 15.92 0.76
N LYS A 140 25.59 14.80 1.50
CA LYS A 140 25.44 14.76 2.97
C LYS A 140 26.75 15.22 3.62
N ILE A 141 27.02 16.52 3.51
CA ILE A 141 28.23 17.13 4.00
C ILE A 141 28.12 17.27 5.52
N ARG A 142 29.02 16.58 6.24
CA ARG A 142 29.15 16.74 7.69
C ARG A 142 29.91 18.03 7.96
N THR A 143 29.19 19.14 8.12
CA THR A 143 29.78 20.35 8.70
C THR A 143 30.09 20.04 10.16
N ALA A 144 31.36 20.06 10.53
CA ALA A 144 31.76 19.91 11.92
C ALA A 144 31.38 21.18 12.69
N GLU A 145 30.14 21.28 13.16
CA GLU A 145 29.74 22.30 14.15
C GLU A 145 29.55 21.66 15.54
N ASP A 146 30.07 22.36 16.54
CA ASP A 146 29.91 22.16 18.01
C ASP A 146 30.56 20.94 18.70
N GLY A 147 31.58 20.32 18.10
CA GLY A 147 32.46 19.37 18.81
C GLY A 147 33.75 20.02 19.33
N LYS A 148 34.39 19.40 20.35
CA LYS A 148 35.78 19.73 20.76
C LYS A 148 36.67 19.72 19.51
N LYS A 149 37.22 20.89 19.15
CA LYS A 149 38.13 21.03 18.01
C LYS A 149 39.41 20.26 18.29
N THR A 150 39.74 19.29 17.45
CA THR A 150 41.04 18.61 17.46
C THR A 150 42.11 19.62 17.06
N THR A 151 43.21 19.70 17.81
CA THR A 151 44.35 20.60 17.52
C THR A 151 45.65 19.81 17.36
N PHE A 152 46.78 20.45 17.06
CA PHE A 152 48.06 19.74 16.93
C PHE A 152 48.51 19.09 18.24
N ALA A 153 48.01 19.57 19.39
CA ALA A 153 48.25 18.97 20.69
C ALA A 153 47.61 17.57 20.84
N ASP A 154 46.52 17.29 20.10
CA ASP A 154 45.85 15.99 20.12
C ASP A 154 46.51 14.96 19.16
N VAL A 155 47.49 15.37 18.36
CA VAL A 155 48.25 14.50 17.45
C VAL A 155 49.59 14.17 18.09
N ALA A 156 49.90 12.90 18.31
CA ALA A 156 51.20 12.47 18.81
C ALA A 156 52.22 12.31 17.67
N GLY A 157 53.46 12.76 17.86
CA GLY A 157 54.53 12.68 16.85
C GLY A 157 54.27 13.54 15.61
N ALA A 158 54.80 13.10 14.45
CA ALA A 158 54.69 13.80 13.16
C ALA A 158 55.17 15.26 13.22
N ASP A 159 56.27 15.51 13.92
CA ASP A 159 56.74 16.87 14.21
C ASP A 159 57.20 17.60 12.94
N GLU A 160 57.79 16.87 11.97
CA GLU A 160 58.16 17.41 10.66
C GLU A 160 56.92 17.80 9.84
N GLU A 161 55.92 16.92 9.77
CA GLU A 161 54.69 17.16 9.02
C GLU A 161 53.85 18.27 9.64
N LYS A 162 53.81 18.35 10.98
CA LYS A 162 53.17 19.48 11.68
C LYS A 162 53.87 20.79 11.35
N ALA A 163 55.21 20.83 11.33
CA ALA A 163 55.96 22.04 11.02
C ALA A 163 55.63 22.58 9.62
N GLU A 164 55.50 21.72 8.61
CA GLU A 164 55.06 22.13 7.27
C GLU A 164 53.61 22.62 7.26
N LEU A 165 52.72 21.94 7.99
CA LEU A 165 51.31 22.31 8.04
C LEU A 165 51.02 23.60 8.84
N VAL A 166 51.93 24.02 9.73
CA VAL A 166 51.83 25.31 10.43
C VAL A 166 51.79 26.49 9.46
N GLU A 167 52.51 26.42 8.33
CA GLU A 167 52.46 27.47 7.30
C GLU A 167 51.06 27.58 6.69
N ILE A 168 50.42 26.43 6.43
CA ILE A 168 49.04 26.37 5.93
C ILE A 168 48.06 26.95 6.96
N VAL A 169 48.27 26.69 8.24
CA VAL A 169 47.47 27.28 9.33
C VAL A 169 47.62 28.80 9.36
N GLU A 170 48.85 29.34 9.28
CA GLU A 170 49.07 30.80 9.28
C GLU A 170 48.40 31.45 8.08
N PHE A 171 48.48 30.79 6.91
CA PHE A 171 47.80 31.24 5.71
C PHE A 171 46.27 31.33 5.89
N LEU A 172 45.65 30.27 6.43
CA LEU A 172 44.21 30.23 6.65
C LEU A 172 43.72 31.27 7.69
N LYS A 173 44.56 31.58 8.69
CA LYS A 173 44.28 32.64 9.68
C LYS A 173 44.39 34.04 9.08
N ASN A 174 45.39 34.28 8.24
CA ASN A 174 45.72 35.63 7.73
C ASN A 174 45.83 35.70 6.20
N PRO A 175 44.81 35.31 5.43
CA PRO A 175 44.92 35.17 3.97
C PRO A 175 45.23 36.49 3.24
N LYS A 176 44.83 37.64 3.81
CA LYS A 176 45.09 38.98 3.25
C LYS A 176 46.58 39.31 3.21
N LYS A 177 47.31 39.04 4.31
CA LYS A 177 48.74 39.30 4.46
C LYS A 177 49.56 38.63 3.34
N PHE A 178 49.24 37.37 3.05
CA PHE A 178 49.94 36.59 2.01
C PHE A 178 49.59 37.04 0.59
N ASN A 179 48.32 37.41 0.34
CA ASN A 179 47.91 37.96 -0.96
C ASN A 179 48.58 39.32 -1.26
N GLU A 180 48.73 40.19 -0.26
CA GLU A 180 49.40 41.49 -0.39
C GLU A 180 50.90 41.34 -0.70
N LEU A 181 51.55 40.30 -0.14
CA LEU A 181 52.94 39.94 -0.43
C LEU A 181 53.12 39.27 -1.80
N GLY A 182 52.03 39.01 -2.54
CA GLY A 182 52.04 38.30 -3.81
C GLY A 182 52.37 36.80 -3.68
N ALA A 183 52.30 36.24 -2.48
CA ALA A 183 52.57 34.82 -2.24
C ALA A 183 51.45 33.97 -2.87
N ARG A 184 51.84 32.91 -3.59
CA ARG A 184 50.89 31.95 -4.16
C ARG A 184 50.53 30.90 -3.11
N ILE A 185 49.24 30.81 -2.85
CA ILE A 185 48.67 29.87 -1.89
C ILE A 185 48.74 28.46 -2.48
N PRO A 186 49.27 27.46 -1.74
CA PRO A 186 49.15 26.06 -2.11
C PRO A 186 47.67 25.70 -2.29
N LYS A 187 47.29 25.19 -3.46
CA LYS A 187 45.88 24.88 -3.77
C LYS A 187 45.38 23.58 -3.12
N GLY A 188 46.29 22.76 -2.62
CA GLY A 188 45.99 21.48 -1.97
C GLY A 188 47.26 20.84 -1.43
N VAL A 189 47.07 19.95 -0.45
CA VAL A 189 48.13 19.15 0.17
C VAL A 189 47.70 17.68 0.07
N MET A 190 48.63 16.80 -0.31
CA MET A 190 48.37 15.36 -0.37
C MET A 190 49.16 14.67 0.74
N LEU A 191 48.45 14.09 1.70
CA LEU A 191 49.06 13.30 2.78
C LEU A 191 49.15 11.85 2.33
N MET A 192 50.37 11.33 2.15
CA MET A 192 50.63 9.94 1.78
C MET A 192 51.28 9.17 2.94
N GLY A 193 50.92 7.90 3.07
CA GLY A 193 51.53 6.99 4.05
C GLY A 193 50.65 5.78 4.34
N PRO A 194 51.16 4.78 5.09
CA PRO A 194 50.39 3.60 5.48
C PRO A 194 49.05 3.94 6.16
N PRO A 195 48.03 3.06 6.10
CA PRO A 195 46.80 3.26 6.86
C PRO A 195 47.10 3.33 8.37
N GLY A 196 46.33 4.14 9.10
CA GLY A 196 46.48 4.28 10.56
C GLY A 196 47.55 5.27 11.04
N THR A 197 48.27 5.96 10.15
CA THR A 197 49.28 6.99 10.53
C THR A 197 48.70 8.35 10.92
N GLY A 198 47.38 8.46 11.12
CA GLY A 198 46.76 9.70 11.60
C GLY A 198 46.58 10.80 10.55
N LYS A 199 46.66 10.52 9.25
CA LYS A 199 46.43 11.51 8.17
C LYS A 199 45.13 12.30 8.33
N THR A 200 44.02 11.61 8.55
CA THR A 200 42.69 12.21 8.78
C THR A 200 42.65 13.02 10.08
N LEU A 201 43.38 12.59 11.11
CA LEU A 201 43.49 13.30 12.39
C LEU A 201 44.30 14.60 12.23
N LEU A 202 45.41 14.53 11.49
CA LEU A 202 46.27 15.67 11.21
C LEU A 202 45.54 16.73 10.37
N ALA A 203 44.78 16.32 9.35
CA ALA A 203 43.94 17.24 8.56
C ALA A 203 42.87 17.96 9.42
N ARG A 204 42.25 17.25 10.37
CA ARG A 204 41.31 17.84 11.34
C ARG A 204 42.01 18.81 12.29
N ALA A 205 43.22 18.46 12.73
CA ALA A 205 44.03 19.33 13.58
C ALA A 205 44.37 20.66 12.90
N VAL A 206 44.74 20.65 11.61
CA VAL A 206 44.98 21.88 10.82
C VAL A 206 43.75 22.78 10.80
N ALA A 207 42.56 22.21 10.57
CA ALA A 207 41.31 22.98 10.58
C ALA A 207 40.99 23.54 11.97
N GLY A 208 41.21 22.74 13.03
CA GLY A 208 41.00 23.18 14.41
C GLY A 208 41.95 24.29 14.84
N GLU A 209 43.22 24.19 14.45
CA GLU A 209 44.25 25.21 14.67
C GLU A 209 43.94 26.51 13.94
N ALA A 210 43.52 26.43 12.68
CA ALA A 210 43.12 27.57 11.87
C ALA A 210 41.75 28.15 12.29
N GLY A 211 40.93 27.37 12.98
CA GLY A 211 39.58 27.76 13.40
C GLY A 211 38.58 27.86 12.25
N VAL A 212 38.83 27.17 11.14
CA VAL A 212 38.00 27.23 9.91
C VAL A 212 37.09 26.02 9.77
N PRO A 213 35.98 26.11 9.00
CA PRO A 213 35.13 24.96 8.72
C PRO A 213 35.89 23.80 8.05
N PHE A 214 35.61 22.59 8.50
CA PHE A 214 36.18 21.35 7.95
C PHE A 214 35.10 20.54 7.25
N PHE A 215 35.24 20.40 5.94
CA PHE A 215 34.38 19.58 5.10
C PHE A 215 35.10 18.27 4.78
N SER A 216 34.46 17.13 5.01
CA SER A 216 35.06 15.81 4.78
C SER A 216 34.13 14.93 3.95
N ILE A 217 34.71 14.25 2.96
CA ILE A 217 34.04 13.28 2.09
C ILE A 217 35.01 12.12 1.82
N SER A 218 34.47 10.92 1.63
CA SER A 218 35.27 9.76 1.20
C SER A 218 35.32 9.70 -0.33
N GLY A 219 36.45 9.32 -0.92
CA GLY A 219 36.59 9.11 -2.37
C GLY A 219 35.61 8.06 -2.89
N SER A 220 35.39 7.01 -2.09
CA SER A 220 34.39 5.98 -2.33
C SER A 220 32.94 6.51 -2.38
N ASP A 221 32.62 7.66 -1.77
CA ASP A 221 31.29 8.28 -1.88
C ASP A 221 31.01 8.84 -3.28
N PHE A 222 32.02 8.94 -4.15
CA PHE A 222 31.88 9.39 -5.53
C PHE A 222 31.62 8.23 -6.52
N VAL A 223 31.87 6.99 -6.10
CA VAL A 223 31.68 5.79 -6.93
C VAL A 223 30.28 5.24 -6.67
N GLU A 224 29.31 5.66 -7.47
CA GLU A 224 27.91 5.21 -7.36
C GLU A 224 27.41 4.51 -8.64
N MET A 225 26.34 3.72 -8.49
CA MET A 225 25.70 2.98 -9.60
C MET A 225 25.04 3.90 -10.65
N PHE A 226 24.76 5.16 -10.29
CA PHE A 226 24.06 6.11 -11.14
C PHE A 226 25.04 7.13 -11.73
N VAL A 227 25.08 7.20 -13.07
CA VAL A 227 25.94 8.13 -13.81
C VAL A 227 25.61 9.58 -13.42
N GLY A 228 26.66 10.36 -13.11
CA GLY A 228 26.55 11.79 -12.85
C GLY A 228 26.22 12.18 -11.40
N VAL A 229 25.82 11.23 -10.55
CA VAL A 229 25.52 11.53 -9.12
C VAL A 229 26.79 11.91 -8.37
N GLY A 230 27.89 11.17 -8.53
CA GLY A 230 29.19 11.51 -7.94
C GLY A 230 29.68 12.90 -8.35
N ALA A 231 29.59 13.22 -9.65
CA ALA A 231 29.98 14.53 -10.17
C ALA A 231 29.14 15.69 -9.61
N SER A 232 27.84 15.48 -9.37
CA SER A 232 26.98 16.48 -8.73
C SER A 232 27.44 16.76 -7.30
N ARG A 233 27.77 15.72 -6.52
CA ARG A 233 28.24 15.87 -5.13
C ARG A 233 29.55 16.63 -5.02
N VAL A 234 30.50 16.37 -5.93
CA VAL A 234 31.77 17.14 -5.99
C VAL A 234 31.46 18.62 -6.17
N ARG A 235 30.59 18.97 -7.13
CA ARG A 235 30.22 20.38 -7.37
C ARG A 235 29.57 21.01 -6.15
N ASP A 236 28.59 20.34 -5.56
CA ASP A 236 27.88 20.83 -4.37
C ASP A 236 28.83 21.03 -3.17
N LEU A 237 29.79 20.12 -2.98
CA LEU A 237 30.81 20.21 -1.94
C LEU A 237 31.67 21.45 -2.09
N PHE A 238 32.24 21.67 -3.29
CA PHE A 238 33.06 22.85 -3.54
C PHE A 238 32.24 24.15 -3.50
N GLU A 239 30.97 24.12 -3.90
CA GLU A 239 30.09 25.28 -3.79
C GLU A 239 29.83 25.66 -2.33
N GLN A 240 29.56 24.68 -1.45
CA GLN A 240 29.39 24.90 -0.02
C GLN A 240 30.68 25.35 0.67
N ALA A 241 31.82 24.76 0.31
CA ALA A 241 33.12 25.16 0.84
C ALA A 241 33.47 26.62 0.46
N LYS A 242 33.20 27.01 -0.79
CA LYS A 242 33.43 28.38 -1.29
C LYS A 242 32.55 29.41 -0.58
N LYS A 243 31.31 29.07 -0.25
CA LYS A 243 30.40 29.93 0.55
C LYS A 243 30.91 30.16 1.98
N ASN A 244 31.66 29.21 2.53
CA ASN A 244 32.21 29.24 3.89
C ASN A 244 33.73 29.51 3.91
N SER A 245 34.26 30.27 2.93
CA SER A 245 35.68 30.58 2.84
C SER A 245 36.15 31.55 3.94
N PRO A 246 37.33 31.35 4.57
CA PRO A 246 38.28 30.24 4.36
C PRO A 246 37.80 28.93 5.00
N SER A 247 38.00 27.81 4.31
CA SER A 247 37.62 26.47 4.76
C SER A 247 38.59 25.40 4.24
N ILE A 248 38.54 24.20 4.85
CA ILE A 248 39.31 23.03 4.39
C ILE A 248 38.35 21.98 3.86
N VAL A 249 38.66 21.46 2.66
CA VAL A 249 38.00 20.29 2.07
C VAL A 249 38.97 19.12 2.14
N PHE A 250 38.60 18.07 2.86
CA PHE A 250 39.35 16.84 3.00
C PHE A 250 38.64 15.72 2.23
N ILE A 251 39.38 15.10 1.32
CA ILE A 251 38.96 13.93 0.56
C ILE A 251 39.80 12.76 1.07
N ASP A 252 39.18 11.83 1.80
CA ASP A 252 39.83 10.59 2.21
C ASP A 252 39.80 9.58 1.06
N GLU A 253 40.71 8.61 1.02
CA GLU A 253 40.71 7.51 0.03
C GLU A 253 40.53 7.98 -1.44
N ILE A 254 41.31 8.98 -1.87
CA ILE A 254 41.23 9.56 -3.23
C ILE A 254 41.60 8.55 -4.34
N ASP A 255 42.19 7.42 -3.98
CA ASP A 255 42.55 6.32 -4.86
C ASP A 255 41.39 5.39 -5.24
N ALA A 256 40.25 5.51 -4.55
CA ALA A 256 39.00 4.79 -4.87
C ALA A 256 38.29 5.35 -6.11
#